data_AF-A0A1X2FWW3-F1
#
_entry.id   AF-A0A1X2FWW3-F1
#
_cell.length_a   1.000
_cell.length_b   1.000
_cell.length_c   1.000
_cell.angle_alpha   90.00
_cell.angle_beta   90.00
_cell.angle_gamma   90.00
#
_symmetry.space_group_name_H-M   'P 1'
#
loop_
_entity.id
_entity.type
_entity.pdbx_description
1 polymer ?
#
loop_
_entity_poly.entity_id
_entity_poly.type
_entity_poly.pdbx_seq_one_letter_code
_entity_poly.pdbx_strand_id
1 'polypeptide(L)'
;MGHKEISLKYGKGAVDVRIDENMCIVLYPEDLPGVENPVEEVSMSLKDPIGKAPLSDLVKDKKDVVILASDITRPSPSHILIPPIIDELNKAGISDDSIKIVFGLGYHRKHTDDEKKTLVGEEVFNRIKCIDHDIDDCVYVGTTKRGTPVEVFREVYNADFIIATGNLELHYKAGYSGGHKALLPGVCSKNTIEKNHVLMFSEGAMPGKIDGNPMREDIEEGGKIAGVDFIVNAVLNSHKEIVKVVSGDPIKAHREGAKYIDKMYKRIIPEKADIVVASCGGYPKDINLYQAQKGLDNAQYSVKDGGTIILVAECREGLGEKLFSDWMVNSSSVDEPLKWIKEEFRLGAHKAAVICEVLKRADIYLISSFDRSFTEKIFFKYAKTSQDALDEAIKKYHDPKVLVLPYANSTLPYVEE
;
A
#
# COMPACT_ATOMS: atom_id res chain seq x y z
N MET A 1 17.25 -13.02 -35.65
CA MET A 1 17.01 -12.07 -34.54
C MET A 1 16.69 -12.92 -33.32
N GLY A 2 17.27 -12.59 -32.16
CA GLY A 2 17.06 -13.35 -30.93
C GLY A 2 15.68 -13.03 -30.34
N HIS A 3 14.96 -14.05 -29.91
CA HIS A 3 13.74 -13.87 -29.13
C HIS A 3 13.98 -14.30 -27.70
N LYS A 4 13.52 -13.48 -26.75
CA LYS A 4 13.48 -13.81 -25.34
C LYS A 4 12.14 -14.43 -25.01
N GLU A 5 12.15 -15.64 -24.46
CA GLU A 5 10.98 -16.27 -23.86
C GLU A 5 10.93 -15.92 -22.37
N ILE A 6 9.83 -15.33 -21.92
CA ILE A 6 9.65 -14.88 -20.54
C ILE A 6 8.41 -15.55 -19.98
N SER A 7 8.60 -16.29 -18.88
CA SER A 7 7.52 -16.92 -18.16
C SER A 7 7.00 -16.02 -17.05
N LEU A 8 5.69 -15.76 -17.07
CA LEU A 8 4.98 -14.84 -16.19
C LEU A 8 3.98 -15.61 -15.33
N LYS A 9 4.02 -15.39 -14.01
CA LYS A 9 3.09 -16.08 -13.10
C LYS A 9 1.64 -15.71 -13.40
N TYR A 10 0.76 -16.71 -13.35
CA TYR A 10 -0.67 -16.60 -13.63
C TYR A 10 -1.42 -17.66 -12.81
N GLY A 11 -2.20 -17.23 -11.82
CA GLY A 11 -2.78 -18.14 -10.85
C GLY A 11 -1.71 -18.98 -10.16
N LYS A 12 -1.90 -20.30 -10.12
CA LYS A 12 -0.88 -21.25 -9.62
C LYS A 12 0.11 -21.72 -10.69
N GLY A 13 -0.04 -21.25 -11.93
CA GLY A 13 0.80 -21.61 -13.07
C GLY A 13 1.56 -20.41 -13.63
N ALA A 14 1.82 -20.46 -14.93
CA ALA A 14 2.47 -19.39 -15.68
C ALA A 14 1.92 -19.32 -17.11
N VAL A 15 2.11 -18.17 -17.74
CA VAL A 15 1.92 -17.94 -19.17
C VAL A 15 3.20 -17.38 -19.75
N ASP A 16 3.49 -17.69 -21.00
CA ASP A 16 4.74 -17.27 -21.64
C ASP A 16 4.49 -16.17 -22.68
N VAL A 17 5.50 -15.33 -22.89
CA VAL A 17 5.57 -14.37 -24.00
C VAL A 17 6.93 -14.46 -24.66
N ARG A 18 6.93 -14.34 -25.99
CA ARG A 18 8.12 -14.30 -26.84
C ARG A 18 8.26 -12.92 -27.45
N ILE A 19 9.36 -12.26 -27.13
CA ILE A 19 9.60 -10.85 -27.50
C ILE A 19 10.96 -10.77 -28.19
N ASP A 20 11.10 -9.93 -29.23
CA ASP A 20 12.42 -9.60 -29.79
C ASP A 20 13.29 -8.97 -28.69
N GLU A 21 14.51 -9.49 -28.52
CA GLU A 21 15.45 -9.02 -27.49
C GLU A 21 15.79 -7.54 -27.64
N ASN A 22 15.80 -7.00 -28.86
CA ASN A 22 16.16 -5.61 -29.11
C ASN A 22 15.06 -4.63 -28.68
N MET A 23 13.84 -5.13 -28.46
CA MET A 23 12.66 -4.33 -28.12
C MET A 23 12.30 -4.46 -26.63
N CYS A 24 12.95 -5.36 -25.88
CA CYS A 24 12.49 -5.81 -24.57
C CYS A 24 13.41 -5.38 -23.42
N ILE A 25 12.82 -4.72 -22.42
CA ILE A 25 13.43 -4.55 -21.08
C ILE A 25 12.62 -5.38 -20.09
N VAL A 26 13.29 -6.16 -19.23
CA VAL A 26 12.63 -6.92 -18.16
C VAL A 26 13.09 -6.36 -16.83
N LEU A 27 12.16 -5.90 -16.00
CA LEU A 27 12.46 -5.34 -14.68
C LEU A 27 12.01 -6.28 -13.58
N TYR A 28 12.95 -6.60 -12.69
CA TYR A 28 12.72 -7.36 -11.47
C TYR A 28 12.90 -6.47 -10.24
N PRO A 29 12.14 -6.72 -9.16
CA PRO A 29 12.51 -6.22 -7.85
C PRO A 29 13.80 -6.92 -7.36
N GLU A 30 14.52 -6.30 -6.44
CA GLU A 30 15.75 -6.86 -5.83
C GLU A 30 15.52 -6.87 -4.32
N ASP A 31 15.08 -8.01 -3.83
CA ASP A 31 14.89 -8.18 -2.40
C ASP A 31 16.22 -8.02 -1.65
N LEU A 32 16.16 -7.33 -0.52
CA LEU A 32 17.23 -7.32 0.46
C LEU A 32 17.06 -8.50 1.44
N PRO A 33 18.16 -9.05 1.97
CA PRO A 33 18.09 -10.10 2.98
C PRO A 33 17.45 -9.59 4.27
N GLY A 34 16.71 -10.46 4.95
CA GLY A 34 16.24 -10.20 6.30
C GLY A 34 17.39 -10.10 7.30
N VAL A 35 17.18 -9.38 8.40
CA VAL A 35 18.11 -9.32 9.54
C VAL A 35 18.14 -10.65 10.28
N GLU A 36 19.29 -11.02 10.84
CA GLU A 36 19.46 -12.29 11.58
C GLU A 36 18.60 -12.35 12.85
N ASN A 37 18.50 -11.23 13.58
CA ASN A 37 17.74 -11.13 14.82
C ASN A 37 16.75 -9.95 14.76
N PRO A 38 15.50 -10.20 14.33
CA PRO A 38 14.48 -9.15 14.19
C PRO A 38 14.16 -8.40 15.50
N VAL A 39 14.16 -9.08 16.64
CA VAL A 39 13.87 -8.47 17.96
C VAL A 39 15.01 -7.54 18.39
N GLU A 40 16.25 -7.94 18.13
CA GLU A 40 17.43 -7.11 18.40
C GLU A 40 17.48 -5.89 17.48
N GLU A 41 17.11 -6.02 16.21
CA GLU A 41 17.00 -4.87 15.27
C GLU A 41 15.99 -3.83 15.79
N VAL A 42 14.83 -4.25 16.33
CA VAL A 42 13.88 -3.33 16.98
C VAL A 42 14.54 -2.65 18.17
N SER A 43 15.16 -3.42 19.06
CA SER A 43 15.81 -2.90 20.28
C SER A 43 16.94 -1.92 19.97
N MET A 44 17.73 -2.18 18.92
CA MET A 44 18.78 -1.29 18.44
C MET A 44 18.20 0.01 17.88
N SER A 45 17.12 -0.07 17.10
CA SER A 45 16.47 1.14 16.57
C SER A 45 16.00 2.06 17.71
N LEU A 46 15.46 1.51 18.80
CA LEU A 46 14.96 2.29 19.95
C LEU A 46 16.06 2.99 20.76
N LYS A 47 17.30 2.46 20.74
CA LYS A 47 18.45 3.04 21.43
C LYS A 47 18.99 4.31 20.76
N ASP A 48 18.94 4.36 19.43
CA ASP A 48 19.40 5.50 18.63
C ASP A 48 18.32 5.93 17.62
N PRO A 49 17.22 6.55 18.10
CA PRO A 49 16.09 6.88 17.25
C PRO A 49 16.39 8.06 16.33
N ILE A 50 15.86 7.99 15.11
CA ILE A 50 16.13 8.96 14.05
C ILE A 50 15.43 10.28 14.37
N GLY A 51 16.22 11.31 14.67
CA GLY A 51 15.74 12.68 14.81
C GLY A 51 14.89 12.97 16.05
N LYS A 52 14.91 12.10 17.06
CA LYS A 52 14.28 12.24 18.38
C LYS A 52 15.24 11.78 19.48
N ALA A 53 14.93 12.11 20.74
CA ALA A 53 15.61 11.51 21.88
C ALA A 53 15.16 10.03 22.06
N PRO A 54 15.91 9.20 22.80
CA PRO A 54 15.50 7.85 23.18
C PRO A 54 14.09 7.79 23.74
N LEU A 55 13.35 6.72 23.43
CA LEU A 55 11.94 6.58 23.86
C LEU A 55 11.80 6.71 25.39
N SER A 56 12.72 6.11 26.14
CA SER A 56 12.74 6.16 27.61
C SER A 56 12.90 7.58 28.18
N ASP A 57 13.51 8.51 27.45
CA ASP A 57 13.58 9.92 27.86
C ASP A 57 12.28 10.68 27.56
N LEU A 58 11.63 10.36 26.44
CA LEU A 58 10.43 11.05 25.98
C LEU A 58 9.19 10.76 26.84
N VAL A 59 9.17 9.61 27.52
CA VAL A 59 7.99 9.13 28.27
C VAL A 59 8.03 9.36 29.77
N LYS A 60 9.11 9.94 30.34
CA LYS A 60 9.33 10.06 31.81
C LYS A 60 8.15 10.67 32.59
N ASP A 61 7.47 11.66 32.01
CA ASP A 61 6.36 12.37 32.65
C ASP A 61 4.97 11.99 32.09
N LYS A 62 4.90 10.88 31.34
CA LYS A 62 3.68 10.41 30.66
C LYS A 62 2.94 9.40 31.52
N LYS A 63 1.61 9.38 31.45
CA LYS A 63 0.75 8.47 32.25
C LYS A 63 -0.13 7.59 31.40
N ASP A 64 -0.46 8.02 30.19
CA ASP A 64 -1.25 7.25 29.24
C ASP A 64 -0.52 7.15 27.90
N VAL A 65 0.01 5.95 27.59
CA VAL A 65 0.75 5.67 26.35
C VAL A 65 -0.09 4.77 25.45
N VAL A 66 -0.29 5.20 24.21
CA VAL A 66 -0.96 4.39 23.18
C VAL A 66 0.03 3.93 22.13
N ILE A 67 0.01 2.63 21.86
CA ILE A 67 0.73 2.00 20.74
C ILE A 67 -0.28 1.69 19.64
N LEU A 68 -0.21 2.39 18.52
CA LEU A 68 -1.01 2.09 17.34
C LEU A 68 -0.41 0.89 16.62
N ALA A 69 -1.24 -0.13 16.34
CA ALA A 69 -0.85 -1.34 15.63
C ALA A 69 -1.67 -1.51 14.35
N SER A 70 -1.05 -2.10 13.33
CA SER A 70 -1.79 -2.47 12.10
C SER A 70 -2.76 -3.62 12.36
N ASP A 71 -3.83 -3.68 11.58
CA ASP A 71 -4.84 -4.73 11.66
C ASP A 71 -4.41 -6.05 10.96
N ILE A 72 -5.27 -7.08 11.04
CA ILE A 72 -5.01 -8.42 10.48
C ILE A 72 -4.82 -8.45 8.96
N THR A 73 -5.22 -7.39 8.25
CA THR A 73 -5.09 -7.31 6.79
C THR A 73 -3.70 -6.86 6.34
N ARG A 74 -2.81 -6.52 7.28
CA ARG A 74 -1.45 -6.06 7.00
C ARG A 74 -0.42 -7.14 7.36
N PRO A 75 0.72 -7.19 6.64
CA PRO A 75 1.81 -8.09 6.97
C PRO A 75 2.68 -7.57 8.13
N SER A 76 2.23 -6.54 8.87
CA SER A 76 3.00 -5.93 9.96
C SER A 76 3.38 -6.96 11.02
N PRO A 77 4.67 -7.12 11.35
CA PRO A 77 5.12 -8.07 12.36
C PRO A 77 4.96 -7.47 13.77
N SER A 78 3.73 -7.11 14.14
CA SER A 78 3.44 -6.40 15.39
C SER A 78 3.89 -7.21 16.63
N HIS A 79 3.78 -8.54 16.59
CA HIS A 79 4.31 -9.46 17.61
C HIS A 79 5.84 -9.42 17.79
N ILE A 80 6.59 -8.86 16.83
CA ILE A 80 8.03 -8.60 16.93
C ILE A 80 8.29 -7.15 17.34
N LEU A 81 7.53 -6.19 16.79
CA LEU A 81 7.73 -4.77 17.04
C LEU A 81 7.34 -4.33 18.45
N ILE A 82 6.21 -4.83 18.97
CA ILE A 82 5.58 -4.30 20.18
C ILE A 82 6.27 -4.72 21.48
N PRO A 83 6.70 -5.99 21.67
CA PRO A 83 7.31 -6.39 22.95
C PRO A 83 8.53 -5.53 23.35
N PRO A 84 9.51 -5.24 22.46
CA PRO A 84 10.63 -4.36 22.81
C PRO A 84 10.22 -2.91 23.13
N ILE A 85 9.12 -2.42 22.55
CA ILE A 85 8.57 -1.10 22.86
C ILE A 85 8.03 -1.10 24.29
N ILE A 86 7.24 -2.10 24.66
CA ILE A 86 6.70 -2.26 26.03
C ILE A 86 7.85 -2.36 27.04
N ASP A 87 8.86 -3.17 26.76
CA ASP A 87 10.03 -3.33 27.64
C ASP A 87 10.75 -2.00 27.88
N GLU A 88 10.90 -1.16 26.86
CA GLU A 88 11.52 0.16 26.98
C GLU A 88 10.65 1.13 27.79
N LEU A 89 9.32 1.09 27.59
CA LEU A 89 8.35 1.86 28.37
C LEU A 89 8.39 1.46 29.85
N ASN A 90 8.42 0.17 30.17
CA ASN A 90 8.47 -0.27 31.56
C ASN A 90 9.79 0.06 32.24
N LYS A 91 10.92 -0.04 31.53
CA LYS A 91 12.23 0.42 32.05
C LYS A 91 12.22 1.91 32.37
N ALA A 92 11.44 2.70 31.63
CA ALA A 92 11.23 4.12 31.89
C ALA A 92 10.20 4.40 33.01
N GLY A 93 9.61 3.37 33.62
CA GLY A 93 8.67 3.47 34.73
C GLY A 93 7.19 3.52 34.35
N ILE A 94 6.84 3.34 33.07
CA ILE A 94 5.44 3.25 32.63
C ILE A 94 4.90 1.84 32.94
N SER A 95 3.88 1.76 33.79
CA SER A 95 3.21 0.49 34.12
C SER A 95 2.36 -0.03 32.96
N ASP A 96 2.13 -1.33 32.92
CA ASP A 96 1.28 -1.98 31.91
C ASP A 96 -0.15 -1.42 31.86
N ASP A 97 -0.73 -1.07 33.01
CA ASP A 97 -2.06 -0.44 33.10
C ASP A 97 -2.14 0.93 32.41
N SER A 98 -0.99 1.57 32.20
CA SER A 98 -0.82 2.85 31.51
C SER A 98 -0.56 2.70 30.02
N ILE A 99 -0.45 1.47 29.51
CA ILE A 99 -0.17 1.17 28.11
C ILE A 99 -1.43 0.55 27.48
N LYS A 100 -1.81 1.07 26.32
CA LYS A 100 -2.89 0.49 25.50
C LYS A 100 -2.37 0.23 24.09
N ILE A 101 -2.77 -0.90 23.52
CA ILE A 101 -2.56 -1.17 22.10
C ILE A 101 -3.86 -0.91 21.37
N VAL A 102 -3.84 -0.05 20.37
CA VAL A 102 -5.01 0.28 19.54
C VAL A 102 -4.77 -0.21 18.11
N PHE A 103 -5.60 -1.14 17.64
CA PHE A 103 -5.54 -1.61 16.26
C PHE A 103 -6.23 -0.64 15.31
N GLY A 104 -5.49 -0.18 14.30
CA GLY A 104 -5.96 0.74 13.27
C GLY A 104 -6.73 0.04 12.17
N LEU A 105 -8.05 -0.09 12.35
CA LEU A 105 -8.94 -0.77 11.40
C LEU A 105 -9.32 0.08 10.18
N GLY A 106 -9.30 1.42 10.30
CA GLY A 106 -9.97 2.29 9.34
C GLY A 106 -11.43 1.87 9.13
N TYR A 107 -11.73 1.31 7.96
CA TYR A 107 -13.06 0.80 7.56
C TYR A 107 -13.29 -0.70 7.82
N HIS A 108 -12.27 -1.42 8.26
CA HIS A 108 -12.36 -2.87 8.36
C HIS A 108 -13.19 -3.28 9.58
N ARG A 109 -13.70 -4.51 9.52
CA ARG A 109 -14.43 -5.13 10.64
C ARG A 109 -13.55 -5.22 11.89
N LYS A 110 -14.20 -5.29 13.04
CA LYS A 110 -13.55 -5.66 14.31
C LYS A 110 -12.87 -7.03 14.21
N HIS A 111 -11.81 -7.20 14.98
CA HIS A 111 -11.09 -8.46 15.13
C HIS A 111 -11.79 -9.40 16.10
N THR A 112 -11.56 -10.70 15.93
CA THR A 112 -11.75 -11.66 17.00
C THR A 112 -10.59 -11.56 18.00
N ASP A 113 -10.76 -12.10 19.21
CA ASP A 113 -9.67 -12.10 20.20
C ASP A 113 -8.49 -12.97 19.76
N ASP A 114 -8.74 -14.07 19.05
CA ASP A 114 -7.67 -14.90 18.45
C ASP A 114 -6.86 -14.13 17.39
N GLU A 115 -7.51 -13.27 16.60
CA GLU A 115 -6.82 -12.40 15.63
C GLU A 115 -5.95 -11.37 16.35
N LYS A 116 -6.46 -10.72 17.41
CA LYS A 116 -5.67 -9.79 18.24
C LYS A 116 -4.48 -10.50 18.88
N LYS A 117 -4.70 -11.68 19.46
CA LYS A 117 -3.66 -12.52 20.05
C LYS A 117 -2.60 -12.92 19.04
N THR A 118 -2.99 -13.24 17.81
CA THR A 118 -2.06 -13.52 16.70
C THR A 118 -1.25 -12.29 16.32
N LEU A 119 -1.87 -11.10 16.31
CA LEU A 119 -1.21 -9.85 15.93
C LEU A 119 -0.11 -9.45 16.91
N VAL A 120 -0.37 -9.50 18.22
CA VAL A 120 0.56 -8.97 19.24
C VAL A 120 1.33 -10.05 20.00
N GLY A 121 0.93 -11.32 19.89
CA GLY A 121 1.45 -12.43 20.68
C GLY A 121 0.65 -12.66 21.97
N GLU A 122 0.65 -13.92 22.43
CA GLU A 122 -0.12 -14.36 23.60
C GLU A 122 0.25 -13.62 24.89
N GLU A 123 1.54 -13.44 25.14
CA GLU A 123 2.02 -12.76 26.34
C GLU A 123 1.51 -11.31 26.39
N VAL A 124 1.71 -10.55 25.32
CA VAL A 124 1.28 -9.16 25.23
C VAL A 124 -0.24 -9.04 25.33
N PHE A 125 -1.00 -9.93 24.66
CA PHE A 125 -2.46 -9.90 24.69
C PHE A 125 -3.02 -10.10 26.10
N ASN A 126 -2.40 -10.97 26.91
CA ASN A 126 -2.84 -11.25 28.28
C ASN A 126 -2.42 -10.16 29.28
N ARG A 127 -1.45 -9.32 28.90
CA ARG A 127 -0.78 -8.37 29.79
C ARG A 127 -1.22 -6.92 29.53
N ILE A 128 -1.40 -6.54 28.26
CA ILE A 128 -1.68 -5.18 27.82
C ILE A 128 -3.09 -5.09 27.23
N LYS A 129 -3.82 -4.02 27.58
CA LYS A 129 -5.16 -3.79 27.04
C LYS A 129 -5.10 -3.56 25.53
N CYS A 130 -5.73 -4.47 24.79
CA CYS A 130 -5.81 -4.45 23.33
C CYS A 130 -7.21 -4.01 22.86
N ILE A 131 -7.29 -2.93 22.07
CA ILE A 131 -8.53 -2.27 21.67
C ILE A 131 -8.58 -2.14 20.16
N ASP A 132 -9.73 -2.44 19.55
CA ASP A 132 -9.97 -2.13 18.14
C ASP A 132 -10.54 -0.72 18.00
N HIS A 133 -9.99 0.06 17.06
CA HIS A 133 -10.53 1.35 16.63
C HIS A 133 -12.05 1.30 16.42
N ASP A 134 -12.78 2.22 17.05
CA ASP A 134 -14.20 2.46 16.77
C ASP A 134 -14.39 3.72 15.91
N ILE A 135 -14.84 3.52 14.67
CA ILE A 135 -15.02 4.59 13.69
C ILE A 135 -16.13 5.58 14.08
N ASP A 136 -17.05 5.16 14.95
CA ASP A 136 -18.19 5.96 15.40
C ASP A 136 -17.90 6.72 16.71
N ASP A 137 -16.76 6.47 17.38
CA ASP A 137 -16.33 7.19 18.60
C ASP A 137 -15.06 8.01 18.37
N CYS A 138 -15.13 8.94 17.41
CA CYS A 138 -14.04 9.85 17.09
C CYS A 138 -14.30 11.26 17.62
N VAL A 139 -13.22 11.97 17.99
CA VAL A 139 -13.22 13.34 18.48
C VAL A 139 -12.49 14.23 17.48
N TYR A 140 -13.11 15.35 17.12
CA TYR A 140 -12.47 16.36 16.25
C TYR A 140 -11.31 17.06 16.98
N VAL A 141 -10.13 17.08 16.35
CA VAL A 141 -8.89 17.65 16.91
C VAL A 141 -8.32 18.80 16.08
N GLY A 142 -8.78 18.99 14.84
CA GLY A 142 -8.34 20.07 13.97
C GLY A 142 -8.69 19.82 12.52
N THR A 143 -8.21 20.67 11.62
CA THR A 143 -8.41 20.53 10.17
C THR A 143 -7.08 20.80 9.47
N THR A 144 -6.72 19.95 8.50
CA THR A 144 -5.51 20.12 7.68
C THR A 144 -5.67 21.31 6.73
N LYS A 145 -4.56 21.80 6.15
CA LYS A 145 -4.59 22.88 5.15
C LYS A 145 -5.38 22.51 3.89
N ARG A 146 -5.52 21.22 3.61
CA ARG A 146 -6.28 20.70 2.46
C ARG A 146 -7.76 20.47 2.78
N GLY A 147 -8.19 20.85 3.99
CA GLY A 147 -9.60 20.81 4.41
C GLY A 147 -10.06 19.45 4.92
N THR A 148 -9.14 18.53 5.23
CA THR A 148 -9.47 17.25 5.87
C THR A 148 -9.74 17.52 7.35
N PRO A 149 -10.97 17.28 7.86
CA PRO A 149 -11.20 17.30 9.30
C PRO A 149 -10.43 16.14 9.91
N VAL A 150 -9.69 16.38 10.98
CA VAL A 150 -8.93 15.37 11.70
C VAL A 150 -9.78 14.95 12.90
N GLU A 151 -10.45 13.81 12.78
CA GLU A 151 -11.27 13.22 13.84
C GLU A 151 -10.66 11.87 14.22
N VAL A 152 -10.28 11.72 15.49
CA VAL A 152 -9.45 10.63 15.97
C VAL A 152 -10.18 9.86 17.07
N PHE A 153 -10.02 8.54 17.09
CA PHE A 153 -10.61 7.67 18.09
C PHE A 153 -10.34 8.15 19.52
N ARG A 154 -11.37 8.19 20.37
CA ARG A 154 -11.31 8.80 21.70
C ARG A 154 -10.18 8.27 22.59
N GLU A 155 -9.92 6.96 22.57
CA GLU A 155 -8.83 6.35 23.34
C GLU A 155 -7.44 6.85 22.90
N VAL A 156 -7.27 7.17 21.61
CA VAL A 156 -6.03 7.72 21.06
C VAL A 156 -5.93 9.22 21.37
N TYR A 157 -7.04 9.96 21.24
CA TYR A 157 -7.10 11.38 21.59
C TYR A 157 -6.74 11.67 23.05
N ASN A 158 -7.15 10.79 23.97
CA ASN A 158 -6.90 10.94 25.40
C ASN A 158 -5.47 10.56 25.84
N ALA A 159 -4.64 10.04 24.94
CA ALA A 159 -3.29 9.60 25.29
C ALA A 159 -2.33 10.78 25.48
N ASP A 160 -1.39 10.66 26.42
CA ASP A 160 -0.33 11.64 26.63
C ASP A 160 0.84 11.45 25.64
N PHE A 161 0.97 10.25 25.09
CA PHE A 161 2.03 9.87 24.16
C PHE A 161 1.57 8.80 23.17
N ILE A 162 1.74 9.05 21.88
CA ILE A 162 1.30 8.14 20.81
C ILE A 162 2.49 7.58 20.03
N ILE A 163 2.62 6.24 20.06
CA ILE A 163 3.62 5.48 19.30
C ILE A 163 2.94 4.80 18.12
N ALA A 164 3.33 5.15 16.90
CA ALA A 164 2.77 4.55 15.69
C ALA A 164 3.64 3.41 15.15
N THR A 165 3.09 2.19 15.13
CA THR A 165 3.77 1.01 14.55
C THR A 165 3.13 0.58 13.22
N GLY A 166 3.86 -0.23 12.45
CA GLY A 166 3.38 -0.78 11.18
C GLY A 166 4.51 -1.20 10.26
N ASN A 167 4.15 -1.73 9.08
CA ASN A 167 5.11 -1.98 8.01
C ASN A 167 5.14 -0.83 6.99
N LEU A 168 6.33 -0.59 6.43
CA LEU A 168 6.56 0.26 5.27
C LEU A 168 6.51 -0.59 3.99
N GLU A 169 5.75 -0.12 3.01
CA GLU A 169 5.60 -0.67 1.67
C GLU A 169 5.24 0.45 0.68
N LEU A 170 5.36 0.19 -0.62
CA LEU A 170 4.84 1.12 -1.64
C LEU A 170 3.32 1.21 -1.52
N HIS A 171 2.79 2.44 -1.59
CA HIS A 171 1.35 2.67 -1.64
C HIS A 171 0.97 3.43 -2.90
N TYR A 172 0.09 2.84 -3.70
CA TYR A 172 -0.30 3.27 -5.04
C TYR A 172 -0.71 4.75 -5.21
N LYS A 173 -1.13 5.44 -4.14
CA LYS A 173 -1.45 6.89 -4.18
C LYS A 173 -0.82 7.74 -3.07
N ALA A 174 -0.31 7.13 -2.01
CA ALA A 174 0.23 7.87 -0.84
C ALA A 174 1.77 7.86 -0.80
N GLY A 175 2.40 7.46 -1.92
CA GLY A 175 3.82 7.15 -2.01
C GLY A 175 4.15 5.80 -1.36
N TYR A 176 4.02 5.78 -0.04
CA TYR A 176 4.41 4.68 0.85
C TYR A 176 3.31 4.45 1.90
N SER A 177 3.36 3.33 2.63
CA SER A 177 2.58 3.12 3.86
C SER A 177 3.31 3.72 5.08
N GLY A 178 2.98 3.28 6.31
CA GLY A 178 3.69 3.61 7.54
C GLY A 178 3.68 5.09 7.95
N GLY A 179 4.42 5.38 9.02
CA GLY A 179 4.47 6.66 9.69
C GLY A 179 3.10 7.08 10.23
N HIS A 180 2.73 8.33 10.00
CA HIS A 180 1.42 8.90 10.34
C HIS A 180 0.22 8.16 9.73
N LYS A 181 0.44 7.25 8.77
CA LYS A 181 -0.63 6.43 8.20
C LYS A 181 -1.22 5.43 9.19
N ALA A 182 -0.48 5.07 10.25
CA ALA A 182 -1.02 4.31 11.38
C ALA A 182 -2.15 5.07 12.11
N LEU A 183 -2.09 6.41 12.08
CA LEU A 183 -3.16 7.26 12.59
C LEU A 183 -4.22 7.52 11.50
N LEU A 184 -3.84 8.18 10.40
CA LEU A 184 -4.75 8.52 9.30
C LEU A 184 -4.44 7.63 8.08
N PRO A 185 -5.25 6.61 7.76
CA PRO A 185 -6.65 6.41 8.18
C PRO A 185 -6.87 5.44 9.36
N GLY A 186 -5.84 4.82 9.93
CA GLY A 186 -5.97 3.68 10.84
C GLY A 186 -6.97 3.85 11.99
N VAL A 187 -6.99 4.99 12.67
CA VAL A 187 -7.82 5.26 13.87
C VAL A 187 -8.63 6.56 13.73
N CYS A 188 -9.04 6.87 12.51
CA CYS A 188 -9.80 8.08 12.19
C CYS A 188 -11.25 7.77 11.81
N SER A 189 -12.11 8.79 11.93
CA SER A 189 -13.51 8.70 11.54
C SER A 189 -13.68 8.44 10.04
N LYS A 190 -14.88 7.98 9.67
CA LYS A 190 -15.29 7.86 8.26
C LYS A 190 -15.06 9.15 7.47
N ASN A 191 -15.51 10.29 8.00
CA ASN A 191 -15.42 11.60 7.34
C ASN A 191 -13.97 12.01 7.07
N THR A 192 -13.09 11.85 8.07
CA THR A 192 -11.65 12.10 7.93
C THR A 192 -11.04 11.26 6.82
N ILE A 193 -11.36 9.96 6.82
CA ILE A 193 -10.79 9.02 5.87
C ILE A 193 -11.24 9.34 4.43
N GLU A 194 -12.54 9.58 4.19
CA GLU A 194 -13.04 9.87 2.83
C GLU A 194 -12.46 11.17 2.29
N LYS A 195 -12.37 12.21 3.11
CA LYS A 195 -11.78 13.50 2.71
C LYS A 195 -10.31 13.36 2.30
N ASN A 196 -9.52 12.62 3.08
CA ASN A 196 -8.15 12.31 2.69
C ASN A 196 -8.08 11.47 1.40
N HIS A 197 -8.96 10.47 1.25
CA HIS A 197 -8.94 9.59 0.08
C HIS A 197 -9.34 10.30 -1.22
N VAL A 198 -10.16 11.35 -1.18
CA VAL A 198 -10.43 12.18 -2.38
C VAL A 198 -9.12 12.77 -2.95
N LEU A 199 -8.12 13.05 -2.11
CA LEU A 199 -6.80 13.54 -2.56
C LEU A 199 -6.02 12.54 -3.41
N MET A 200 -6.42 11.26 -3.46
CA MET A 200 -5.80 10.26 -4.34
C MET A 200 -5.98 10.58 -5.84
N PHE A 201 -6.94 11.43 -6.18
CA PHE A 201 -7.19 11.91 -7.54
C PHE A 201 -6.54 13.27 -7.82
N SER A 202 -5.80 13.82 -6.86
CA SER A 202 -5.05 15.06 -7.04
C SER A 202 -3.75 14.79 -7.80
N GLU A 203 -3.32 15.75 -8.61
CA GLU A 203 -2.04 15.71 -9.29
C GLU A 203 -0.89 15.51 -8.27
N GLY A 204 0.05 14.63 -8.59
CA GLY A 204 1.15 14.25 -7.70
C GLY A 204 0.84 13.13 -6.70
N ALA A 205 -0.41 12.67 -6.57
CA ALA A 205 -0.76 11.52 -5.74
C ALA A 205 -0.39 10.21 -6.46
N MET A 206 0.82 9.72 -6.22
CA MET A 206 1.40 8.57 -6.93
C MET A 206 2.26 7.70 -6.00
N PRO A 207 2.55 6.43 -6.35
CA PRO A 207 3.42 5.59 -5.55
C PRO A 207 4.86 6.08 -5.65
N GLY A 208 5.67 5.78 -4.63
CA GLY A 208 7.08 6.17 -4.63
C GLY A 208 7.37 7.67 -4.53
N LYS A 209 6.33 8.52 -4.40
CA LYS A 209 6.44 9.98 -4.26
C LYS A 209 6.01 10.42 -2.87
N ILE A 210 6.90 11.12 -2.19
CA ILE A 210 6.69 11.69 -0.87
C ILE A 210 6.46 13.20 -1.00
N ASP A 211 7.49 13.92 -1.44
CA ASP A 211 7.44 15.37 -1.55
C ASP A 211 6.55 15.78 -2.71
N GLY A 212 5.62 16.70 -2.46
CA GLY A 212 4.59 17.09 -3.43
C GLY A 212 3.51 16.03 -3.66
N ASN A 213 3.42 14.98 -2.84
CA ASN A 213 2.27 14.06 -2.85
C ASN A 213 1.18 14.61 -1.92
N PRO A 214 0.05 15.12 -2.45
CA PRO A 214 -0.96 15.80 -1.66
C PRO A 214 -1.63 14.90 -0.61
N MET A 215 -1.84 13.62 -0.91
CA MET A 215 -2.41 12.66 0.04
C MET A 215 -1.46 12.38 1.20
N ARG A 216 -0.16 12.21 0.90
CA ARG A 216 0.89 11.97 1.92
C ARG A 216 1.09 13.18 2.82
N GLU A 217 1.18 14.38 2.26
CA GLU A 217 1.30 15.61 3.02
C GLU A 217 0.12 15.81 3.98
N ASP A 218 -1.10 15.51 3.52
CA ASP A 218 -2.31 15.57 4.34
C ASP A 218 -2.31 14.54 5.48
N ILE A 219 -1.87 13.30 5.20
CA ILE A 219 -1.69 12.26 6.22
C ILE A 219 -0.70 12.73 7.32
N GLU A 220 0.40 13.35 6.91
CA GLU A 220 1.42 13.81 7.85
C GLU A 220 1.00 15.05 8.64
N GLU A 221 0.26 15.97 8.03
CA GLU A 221 -0.32 17.10 8.75
C GLU A 221 -1.38 16.62 9.75
N GLY A 222 -2.28 15.72 9.35
CA GLY A 222 -3.28 15.13 10.26
C GLY A 222 -2.63 14.37 11.42
N GLY A 223 -1.57 13.63 11.12
CA GLY A 223 -0.72 12.96 12.10
C GLY A 223 -0.11 13.89 13.15
N LYS A 224 0.40 15.05 12.72
CA LYS A 224 0.93 16.09 13.61
C LYS A 224 -0.15 16.75 14.45
N ILE A 225 -1.30 17.07 13.85
CA ILE A 225 -2.45 17.67 14.54
C ILE A 225 -2.93 16.75 15.66
N ALA A 226 -2.98 15.45 15.41
CA ALA A 226 -3.39 14.45 16.40
C ALA A 226 -2.31 14.11 17.44
N GLY A 227 -1.08 14.59 17.29
CA GLY A 227 -0.01 14.38 18.27
C GLY A 227 0.68 13.02 18.18
N VAL A 228 0.90 12.44 17.00
CA VAL A 228 1.77 11.26 16.88
C VAL A 228 3.21 11.65 17.26
N ASP A 229 3.74 11.08 18.34
CA ASP A 229 5.01 11.52 18.93
C ASP A 229 6.22 10.77 18.38
N PHE A 230 6.04 9.49 18.09
CA PHE A 230 7.12 8.55 17.80
C PHE A 230 6.63 7.43 16.88
N ILE A 231 7.50 6.89 16.02
CA ILE A 231 7.18 5.70 15.21
C ILE A 231 8.16 4.57 15.46
N VAL A 232 7.71 3.33 15.22
CA VAL A 232 8.56 2.14 15.08
C VAL A 232 8.03 1.31 13.92
N ASN A 233 8.68 1.35 12.76
CA ASN A 233 8.18 0.73 11.55
C ASN A 233 9.16 -0.28 10.98
N ALA A 234 8.64 -1.42 10.52
CA ALA A 234 9.41 -2.46 9.84
C ALA A 234 9.36 -2.28 8.32
N VAL A 235 10.50 -2.46 7.65
CA VAL A 235 10.58 -2.68 6.21
C VAL A 235 10.69 -4.17 5.96
N LEU A 236 9.82 -4.72 5.11
CA LEU A 236 9.74 -6.15 4.82
C LEU A 236 10.17 -6.47 3.39
N ASN A 237 10.88 -7.59 3.20
CA ASN A 237 11.12 -8.16 1.87
C ASN A 237 9.90 -8.97 1.37
N SER A 238 9.98 -9.57 0.18
CA SER A 238 8.86 -10.31 -0.40
C SER A 238 8.51 -11.61 0.35
N HIS A 239 9.41 -12.09 1.22
CA HIS A 239 9.24 -13.22 2.12
C HIS A 239 8.64 -12.83 3.47
N LYS A 240 8.31 -11.55 3.67
CA LYS A 240 7.82 -10.96 4.93
C LYS A 240 8.86 -10.97 6.07
N GLU A 241 10.14 -11.07 5.73
CA GLU A 241 11.22 -10.95 6.71
C GLU A 241 11.56 -9.47 6.93
N ILE A 242 11.91 -9.12 8.18
CA ILE A 242 12.33 -7.74 8.51
C ILE A 242 13.70 -7.48 7.91
N VAL A 243 13.80 -6.50 7.01
CA VAL A 243 15.08 -6.04 6.43
C VAL A 243 15.65 -4.87 7.24
N LYS A 244 14.78 -4.03 7.79
CA LYS A 244 15.16 -2.86 8.58
C LYS A 244 14.04 -2.48 9.53
N VAL A 245 14.39 -2.03 10.74
CA VAL A 245 13.47 -1.27 11.60
C VAL A 245 13.95 0.17 11.69
N VAL A 246 13.02 1.11 11.53
CA VAL A 246 13.25 2.53 11.72
C VAL A 246 12.35 3.03 12.84
N SER A 247 12.92 3.84 13.73
CA SER A 247 12.18 4.44 14.83
C SER A 247 12.62 5.89 15.06
N GLY A 248 11.79 6.67 15.76
CA GLY A 248 12.07 8.08 16.05
C GLY A 248 11.00 9.03 15.53
N ASP A 249 11.45 10.16 14.99
CA ASP A 249 10.58 11.19 14.45
C ASP A 249 9.66 10.63 13.35
N PRO A 250 8.33 10.85 13.45
CA PRO A 250 7.39 10.28 12.51
C PRO A 250 7.61 10.59 11.03
N ILE A 251 8.29 11.70 10.70
CA ILE A 251 8.65 12.03 9.32
C ILE A 251 10.04 11.50 9.02
N LYS A 252 11.07 11.87 9.79
CA LYS A 252 12.47 11.53 9.43
C LYS A 252 12.69 10.02 9.41
N ALA A 253 12.20 9.29 10.41
CA ALA A 253 12.31 7.83 10.44
C ALA A 253 11.55 7.17 9.27
N HIS A 254 10.38 7.70 8.92
CA HIS A 254 9.62 7.25 7.73
C HIS A 254 10.43 7.43 6.44
N ARG A 255 11.07 8.59 6.25
CA ARG A 255 11.94 8.85 5.09
C ARG A 255 13.10 7.88 5.02
N GLU A 256 13.77 7.60 6.13
CA GLU A 256 14.87 6.63 6.15
C GLU A 256 14.39 5.23 5.77
N GLY A 257 13.24 4.79 6.27
CA GLY A 257 12.67 3.49 5.91
C GLY A 257 12.24 3.42 4.44
N ALA A 258 11.69 4.50 3.87
CA ALA A 258 11.32 4.57 2.45
C ALA A 258 12.51 4.33 1.52
N LYS A 259 13.74 4.73 1.90
CA LYS A 259 14.95 4.44 1.11
C LYS A 259 15.22 2.94 0.91
N TYR A 260 14.82 2.10 1.87
CA TYR A 260 14.97 0.65 1.73
C TYR A 260 13.92 0.05 0.79
N ILE A 261 12.70 0.59 0.81
CA ILE A 261 11.66 0.27 -0.17
C ILE A 261 12.12 0.65 -1.58
N ASP A 262 12.75 1.82 -1.74
CA ASP A 262 13.25 2.28 -3.03
C ASP A 262 14.31 1.35 -3.61
N LYS A 263 15.29 0.95 -2.78
CA LYS A 263 16.31 -0.04 -3.16
C LYS A 263 15.69 -1.34 -3.67
N MET A 264 14.66 -1.85 -2.99
CA MET A 264 14.06 -3.13 -3.35
C MET A 264 13.12 -3.08 -4.55
N TYR A 265 12.37 -2.00 -4.68
CA TYR A 265 11.15 -2.03 -5.49
C TYR A 265 11.04 -0.90 -6.52
N LYS A 266 11.77 0.21 -6.38
CA LYS A 266 11.79 1.27 -7.42
C LYS A 266 12.83 0.96 -8.47
N ARG A 267 12.43 0.93 -9.73
CA ARG A 267 13.31 0.59 -10.86
C ARG A 267 13.32 1.71 -11.89
N ILE A 268 14.51 2.17 -12.21
CA ILE A 268 14.70 3.23 -13.21
C ILE A 268 14.43 2.63 -14.59
N ILE A 269 13.67 3.37 -15.40
CA ILE A 269 13.54 3.16 -16.84
C ILE A 269 14.00 4.41 -17.59
N PRO A 270 14.65 4.26 -18.75
CA PRO A 270 15.15 5.40 -19.53
C PRO A 270 14.02 6.28 -20.06
N GLU A 271 12.88 5.67 -20.39
CA GLU A 271 11.67 6.35 -20.83
C GLU A 271 10.46 5.41 -20.64
N LYS A 272 9.25 5.98 -20.71
CA LYS A 272 8.02 5.19 -20.74
C LYS A 272 7.97 4.33 -22.01
N ALA A 273 7.48 3.10 -21.89
CA ALA A 273 7.35 2.13 -22.98
C ALA A 273 6.04 2.30 -23.76
N ASP A 274 6.03 1.86 -25.01
CA ASP A 274 4.82 1.80 -25.83
C ASP A 274 3.90 0.66 -25.37
N ILE A 275 4.51 -0.46 -24.96
CA ILE A 275 3.82 -1.66 -24.47
C ILE A 275 4.41 -2.06 -23.12
N VAL A 276 3.54 -2.32 -22.14
CA VAL A 276 3.92 -2.86 -20.82
C VAL A 276 3.23 -4.21 -20.60
N VAL A 277 3.99 -5.29 -20.43
CA VAL A 277 3.48 -6.60 -20.04
C VAL A 277 3.64 -6.75 -18.53
N ALA A 278 2.54 -6.78 -17.79
CA ALA A 278 2.54 -6.71 -16.33
C ALA A 278 1.88 -7.95 -15.71
N SER A 279 2.65 -8.81 -15.06
CA SER A 279 2.11 -9.89 -14.22
C SER A 279 1.98 -9.44 -12.77
N CYS A 280 0.84 -9.74 -12.17
CA CYS A 280 0.60 -9.46 -10.75
C CYS A 280 1.42 -10.36 -9.81
N GLY A 281 2.14 -11.35 -10.34
CA GLY A 281 2.98 -12.29 -9.59
C GLY A 281 2.28 -13.60 -9.20
N GLY A 282 1.13 -13.92 -9.81
CA GLY A 282 0.36 -15.15 -9.58
C GLY A 282 -0.36 -15.20 -8.24
N TYR A 283 -0.92 -16.37 -7.90
CA TYR A 283 -1.75 -16.57 -6.72
C TYR A 283 -0.92 -16.42 -5.43
N PRO A 284 -1.45 -15.74 -4.38
CA PRO A 284 -2.79 -15.16 -4.28
C PRO A 284 -2.88 -13.69 -4.74
N LYS A 285 -1.83 -13.12 -5.33
CA LYS A 285 -1.78 -11.69 -5.72
C LYS A 285 -2.71 -11.35 -6.89
N ASP A 286 -3.11 -12.33 -7.69
CA ASP A 286 -4.01 -12.19 -8.84
C ASP A 286 -5.34 -12.94 -8.68
N ILE A 287 -5.76 -13.19 -7.43
CA ILE A 287 -6.96 -13.98 -7.11
C ILE A 287 -8.25 -13.36 -7.68
N ASN A 288 -8.33 -12.04 -7.78
CA ASN A 288 -9.43 -11.27 -8.37
C ASN A 288 -8.94 -9.94 -8.94
N LEU A 289 -9.77 -9.29 -9.77
CA LEU A 289 -9.38 -8.02 -10.44
C LEU A 289 -9.14 -6.89 -9.42
N TYR A 290 -9.87 -6.87 -8.30
CA TYR A 290 -9.66 -5.90 -7.23
C TYR A 290 -8.25 -5.94 -6.63
N GLN A 291 -7.62 -7.12 -6.52
CA GLN A 291 -6.22 -7.26 -6.10
C GLN A 291 -5.24 -7.02 -7.26
N ALA A 292 -5.55 -7.52 -8.47
CA ALA A 292 -4.71 -7.36 -9.65
C ALA A 292 -4.51 -5.88 -10.04
N GLN A 293 -5.44 -5.01 -9.67
CA GLN A 293 -5.34 -3.57 -9.83
C GLN A 293 -4.05 -2.97 -9.24
N LYS A 294 -3.44 -3.57 -8.20
CA LYS A 294 -2.14 -3.11 -7.67
C LYS A 294 -1.01 -3.22 -8.70
N GLY A 295 -1.01 -4.28 -9.51
CA GLY A 295 -0.04 -4.47 -10.57
C GLY A 295 -0.25 -3.47 -11.70
N LEU A 296 -1.52 -3.21 -12.05
CA LEU A 296 -1.88 -2.16 -13.00
C LEU A 296 -1.43 -0.78 -12.51
N ASP A 297 -1.60 -0.46 -11.22
CA ASP A 297 -1.22 0.82 -10.66
C ASP A 297 0.27 1.12 -10.78
N ASN A 298 1.13 0.12 -10.63
CA ASN A 298 2.56 0.33 -10.84
C ASN A 298 2.88 0.38 -12.33
N ALA A 299 2.31 -0.53 -13.13
CA ALA A 299 2.55 -0.61 -14.57
C ALA A 299 2.17 0.67 -15.31
N GLN A 300 1.10 1.35 -14.89
CA GLN A 300 0.63 2.56 -15.56
C GLN A 300 1.64 3.73 -15.54
N TYR A 301 2.60 3.75 -14.60
CA TYR A 301 3.65 4.78 -14.57
C TYR A 301 4.77 4.53 -15.58
N SER A 302 4.83 3.33 -16.16
CA SER A 302 5.79 2.97 -17.20
C SER A 302 5.27 2.98 -18.62
N VAL A 303 3.97 3.21 -18.84
CA VAL A 303 3.38 3.25 -20.19
C VAL A 303 3.19 4.69 -20.67
N LYS A 304 3.48 4.95 -21.95
CA LYS A 304 3.18 6.23 -22.61
C LYS A 304 1.66 6.45 -22.68
N ASP A 305 1.24 7.71 -22.76
CA ASP A 305 -0.15 8.01 -23.10
C ASP A 305 -0.44 7.56 -24.54
N GLY A 306 -1.58 6.89 -24.74
CA GLY A 306 -1.91 6.13 -25.95
C GLY A 306 -1.24 4.75 -26.05
N GLY A 307 -0.43 4.36 -25.07
CA GLY A 307 0.25 3.07 -25.00
C GLY A 307 -0.68 1.89 -24.68
N THR A 308 -0.10 0.70 -24.58
CA THR A 308 -0.83 -0.54 -24.30
C THR A 308 -0.28 -1.24 -23.06
N ILE A 309 -1.15 -1.66 -22.14
CA ILE A 309 -0.81 -2.52 -21.01
C ILE A 309 -1.41 -3.90 -21.26
N ILE A 310 -0.63 -4.95 -21.07
CA ILE A 310 -1.08 -6.34 -21.04
C ILE A 310 -1.02 -6.81 -19.60
N LEU A 311 -2.15 -6.76 -18.91
CA LEU A 311 -2.28 -7.16 -17.52
C LEU A 311 -2.54 -8.67 -17.43
N VAL A 312 -1.60 -9.39 -16.83
CA VAL A 312 -1.63 -10.84 -16.63
C VAL A 312 -2.09 -11.14 -15.20
N ALA A 313 -3.34 -11.59 -15.06
CA ALA A 313 -3.95 -11.90 -13.78
C ALA A 313 -5.12 -12.88 -13.94
N GLU A 314 -5.04 -14.06 -13.32
CA GLU A 314 -6.06 -15.11 -13.50
C GLU A 314 -7.47 -14.68 -13.07
N CYS A 315 -7.57 -13.91 -12.00
CA CYS A 315 -8.83 -13.41 -11.45
C CYS A 315 -9.87 -14.52 -11.20
N ARG A 316 -9.44 -15.67 -10.66
CA ARG A 316 -10.29 -16.86 -10.45
C ARG A 316 -11.55 -16.62 -9.60
N GLU A 317 -11.56 -15.58 -8.75
CA GLU A 317 -12.71 -15.18 -7.93
C GLU A 317 -13.49 -13.99 -8.54
N GLY A 318 -13.30 -13.71 -9.82
CA GLY A 318 -14.01 -12.61 -10.47
C GLY A 318 -13.46 -11.24 -10.09
N LEU A 319 -14.37 -10.30 -9.83
CA LEU A 319 -14.03 -8.92 -9.50
C LEU A 319 -13.61 -8.74 -8.04
N GLY A 320 -14.08 -9.59 -7.11
CA GLY A 320 -13.58 -9.69 -5.74
C GLY A 320 -14.20 -8.75 -4.69
N GLU A 321 -14.64 -7.54 -5.06
CA GLU A 321 -15.31 -6.60 -4.14
C GLU A 321 -16.62 -6.13 -4.77
N LYS A 322 -17.69 -6.09 -3.97
CA LYS A 322 -19.06 -5.90 -4.48
C LYS A 322 -19.28 -4.50 -5.06
N LEU A 323 -18.89 -3.43 -4.36
CA LEU A 323 -19.11 -2.07 -4.85
C LEU A 323 -18.28 -1.78 -6.10
N PHE A 324 -17.03 -2.24 -6.13
CA PHE A 324 -16.17 -2.26 -7.30
C PHE A 324 -16.83 -3.01 -8.46
N SER A 325 -17.35 -4.21 -8.21
CA SER A 325 -18.06 -5.00 -9.21
C SER A 325 -19.27 -4.27 -9.76
N ASP A 326 -20.11 -3.73 -8.87
CA ASP A 326 -21.32 -3.00 -9.24
C ASP A 326 -20.99 -1.79 -10.12
N TRP A 327 -19.93 -1.04 -9.80
CA TRP A 327 -19.51 0.11 -10.61
C TRP A 327 -18.96 -0.28 -11.98
N MET A 328 -18.09 -1.30 -12.04
CA MET A 328 -17.53 -1.75 -13.31
C MET A 328 -18.59 -2.36 -14.24
N VAL A 329 -19.54 -3.11 -13.69
CA VAL A 329 -20.54 -3.87 -14.48
C VAL A 329 -21.71 -3.01 -14.93
N ASN A 330 -22.12 -2.03 -14.13
CA ASN A 330 -23.28 -1.18 -14.43
C ASN A 330 -22.91 0.12 -15.13
N SER A 331 -21.61 0.39 -15.29
CA SER A 331 -21.19 1.55 -16.04
C SER A 331 -21.34 1.33 -17.55
N SER A 332 -21.76 2.38 -18.25
CA SER A 332 -21.84 2.44 -19.71
C SER A 332 -20.58 3.03 -20.35
N SER A 333 -19.69 3.66 -19.57
CA SER A 333 -18.44 4.24 -20.07
C SER A 333 -17.42 4.46 -18.96
N VAL A 334 -16.13 4.50 -19.32
CA VAL A 334 -15.04 4.78 -18.36
C VAL A 334 -15.16 6.14 -17.64
N ASP A 335 -15.98 7.07 -18.15
CA ASP A 335 -16.20 8.37 -17.51
C ASP A 335 -17.14 8.32 -16.30
N GLU A 336 -18.05 7.34 -16.23
CA GLU A 336 -19.05 7.32 -15.15
C GLU A 336 -18.43 7.00 -13.78
N PRO A 337 -17.56 5.99 -13.60
CA PRO A 337 -16.94 5.74 -12.30
C PRO A 337 -16.10 6.94 -11.81
N LEU A 338 -15.48 7.67 -12.74
CA LEU A 338 -14.73 8.91 -12.45
C LEU A 338 -15.65 10.06 -12.01
N LYS A 339 -16.87 10.11 -12.54
CA LYS A 339 -17.88 11.08 -12.13
C LYS A 339 -18.46 10.69 -10.75
N TRP A 340 -18.88 9.44 -10.59
CA TRP A 340 -19.50 8.95 -9.35
C TRP A 340 -18.60 9.13 -8.14
N ILE A 341 -17.29 8.86 -8.28
CA ILE A 341 -16.36 9.02 -7.15
C ILE A 341 -16.17 10.47 -6.70
N LYS A 342 -16.39 11.44 -7.60
CA LYS A 342 -16.34 12.87 -7.28
C LYS A 342 -17.62 13.36 -6.62
N GLU A 343 -18.76 12.75 -6.97
CA GLU A 343 -20.05 13.05 -6.35
C GLU A 343 -20.15 12.44 -4.94
N GLU A 344 -19.72 11.19 -4.78
CA GLU A 344 -19.69 10.50 -3.50
C GLU A 344 -18.51 9.51 -3.45
N PHE A 345 -17.55 9.76 -2.57
CA PHE A 345 -16.47 8.81 -2.35
C PHE A 345 -17.03 7.53 -1.71
N ARG A 346 -16.83 6.38 -2.35
CA ARG A 346 -17.18 5.07 -1.80
C ARG A 346 -15.96 4.15 -1.79
N LEU A 347 -15.54 3.76 -0.59
CA LEU A 347 -14.49 2.77 -0.41
C LEU A 347 -14.91 1.44 -1.08
N GLY A 348 -13.95 0.70 -1.63
CA GLY A 348 -14.19 -0.40 -2.57
C GLY A 348 -14.40 0.11 -3.99
N ALA A 349 -15.47 0.87 -4.22
CA ALA A 349 -15.86 1.41 -5.52
C ALA A 349 -14.81 2.33 -6.17
N HIS A 350 -14.07 3.12 -5.37
CA HIS A 350 -12.95 3.97 -5.82
C HIS A 350 -11.94 3.26 -6.75
N LYS A 351 -11.72 1.95 -6.63
CA LYS A 351 -10.84 1.21 -7.53
C LYS A 351 -11.33 1.16 -8.97
N ALA A 352 -12.65 1.17 -9.18
CA ALA A 352 -13.22 1.26 -10.53
C ALA A 352 -12.84 2.59 -11.17
N ALA A 353 -12.89 3.69 -10.41
CA ALA A 353 -12.44 5.00 -10.87
C ALA A 353 -10.94 5.00 -11.21
N VAL A 354 -10.08 4.42 -10.36
CA VAL A 354 -8.63 4.33 -10.65
C VAL A 354 -8.34 3.53 -11.92
N ILE A 355 -9.00 2.36 -12.11
CA ILE A 355 -8.85 1.58 -13.35
C ILE A 355 -9.32 2.38 -14.57
N CYS A 356 -10.47 3.05 -14.46
CA CYS A 356 -11.01 3.86 -15.55
C CYS A 356 -10.13 5.06 -15.91
N GLU A 357 -9.43 5.65 -14.95
CA GLU A 357 -8.42 6.69 -15.19
C GLU A 357 -7.31 6.18 -16.14
N VAL A 358 -6.87 4.94 -15.96
CA VAL A 358 -5.87 4.32 -16.84
C VAL A 358 -6.46 3.97 -18.20
N LEU A 359 -7.66 3.38 -18.24
CA LEU A 359 -8.36 3.04 -19.48
C LEU A 359 -8.65 4.25 -20.38
N LYS A 360 -8.78 5.46 -19.81
CA LYS A 360 -8.95 6.69 -20.60
C LYS A 360 -7.73 7.08 -21.41
N ARG A 361 -6.53 6.68 -20.99
CA ARG A 361 -5.27 7.09 -21.61
C ARG A 361 -4.46 5.94 -22.21
N ALA A 362 -4.77 4.69 -21.87
CA ALA A 362 -4.06 3.52 -22.38
C ALA A 362 -5.03 2.38 -22.69
N ASP A 363 -4.70 1.61 -23.72
CA ASP A 363 -5.39 0.35 -23.98
C ASP A 363 -4.95 -0.70 -22.94
N ILE A 364 -5.88 -1.47 -22.39
CA ILE A 364 -5.52 -2.55 -21.45
C ILE A 364 -6.08 -3.87 -21.94
N TYR A 365 -5.19 -4.78 -22.33
CA TYR A 365 -5.53 -6.19 -22.51
C TYR A 365 -5.54 -6.89 -21.14
N LEU A 366 -6.63 -7.58 -20.81
CA LEU A 366 -6.73 -8.39 -19.62
C LEU A 366 -6.60 -9.86 -19.99
N ILE A 367 -5.49 -10.48 -19.59
CA ILE A 367 -5.30 -11.93 -19.66
C ILE A 367 -5.79 -12.52 -18.34
N SER A 368 -6.98 -13.11 -18.35
CA SER A 368 -7.67 -13.65 -17.17
C SER A 368 -8.55 -14.85 -17.51
N SER A 369 -9.22 -15.41 -16.50
CA SER A 369 -10.23 -16.47 -16.65
C SER A 369 -11.58 -15.97 -17.19
N PHE A 370 -11.71 -14.67 -17.48
CA PHE A 370 -12.94 -14.09 -18.00
C PHE A 370 -13.12 -14.41 -19.48
N ASP A 371 -14.38 -14.55 -19.90
CA ASP A 371 -14.69 -14.64 -21.32
C ASP A 371 -14.60 -13.26 -22.01
N ARG A 372 -14.65 -13.27 -23.35
CA ARG A 372 -14.58 -12.07 -24.17
C ARG A 372 -15.67 -11.06 -23.81
N SER A 373 -16.92 -11.53 -23.71
CA SER A 373 -18.09 -10.68 -23.48
C SER A 373 -17.97 -9.94 -22.16
N PHE A 374 -17.57 -10.64 -21.10
CA PHE A 374 -17.39 -10.05 -19.78
C PHE A 374 -16.19 -9.11 -19.74
N THR A 375 -15.05 -9.49 -20.35
CA THR A 375 -13.85 -8.64 -20.41
C THR A 375 -14.13 -7.30 -21.09
N GLU A 376 -14.80 -7.34 -22.24
CA GLU A 376 -15.18 -6.15 -23.01
C GLU A 376 -16.28 -5.34 -22.29
N LYS A 377 -17.20 -6.00 -21.56
CA LYS A 377 -18.22 -5.33 -20.74
C LYS A 377 -17.63 -4.41 -19.67
N ILE A 378 -16.49 -4.78 -19.10
CA ILE A 378 -15.77 -3.96 -18.12
C ILE A 378 -14.67 -3.09 -18.76
N PHE A 379 -14.79 -2.82 -20.07
CA PHE A 379 -13.97 -1.90 -20.88
C PHE A 379 -12.54 -2.36 -21.20
N PHE A 380 -12.13 -3.56 -20.79
CA PHE A 380 -10.82 -4.11 -21.15
C PHE A 380 -10.85 -4.73 -22.55
N LYS A 381 -9.68 -4.82 -23.19
CA LYS A 381 -9.51 -5.59 -24.42
C LYS A 381 -9.32 -7.07 -24.10
N TYR A 382 -10.01 -7.91 -24.86
CA TYR A 382 -9.84 -9.36 -24.78
C TYR A 382 -8.78 -9.85 -25.77
N ALA A 383 -7.94 -10.78 -25.30
CA ALA A 383 -7.12 -11.64 -26.13
C ALA A 383 -7.15 -13.07 -25.57
N LYS A 384 -6.97 -14.07 -26.43
CA LYS A 384 -7.05 -15.48 -26.01
C LYS A 384 -5.81 -15.90 -25.19
N THR A 385 -4.63 -15.39 -25.55
CA THR A 385 -3.38 -15.65 -24.86
C THR A 385 -2.59 -14.36 -24.64
N SER A 386 -1.60 -14.41 -23.73
CA SER A 386 -0.63 -13.33 -23.53
C SER A 386 0.16 -13.02 -24.80
N GLN A 387 0.51 -14.04 -25.59
CA GLN A 387 1.18 -13.85 -26.88
C GLN A 387 0.27 -13.15 -27.89
N ASP A 388 -1.01 -13.55 -28.00
CA ASP A 388 -1.95 -12.90 -28.92
C ASP A 388 -2.12 -11.41 -28.58
N ALA A 389 -2.24 -11.06 -27.29
CA ALA A 389 -2.32 -9.66 -26.87
C ALA A 389 -1.06 -8.88 -27.27
N LEU A 390 0.12 -9.48 -27.09
CA LEU A 390 1.38 -8.85 -27.44
C LEU A 390 1.52 -8.65 -28.95
N ASP A 391 1.21 -9.67 -29.74
CA ASP A 391 1.28 -9.61 -31.20
C ASP A 391 0.31 -8.56 -31.76
N GLU A 392 -0.90 -8.44 -31.21
CA GLU A 392 -1.84 -7.38 -31.57
C GLU A 392 -1.35 -5.99 -31.13
N ALA A 393 -0.79 -5.87 -29.93
CA ALA A 393 -0.26 -4.61 -29.43
C ALA A 393 0.92 -4.10 -30.29
N ILE A 394 1.85 -4.98 -30.68
CA ILE A 394 3.02 -4.63 -31.50
C ILE A 394 2.60 -4.01 -32.84
N LYS A 395 1.52 -4.50 -33.48
CA LYS A 395 1.03 -3.98 -34.76
C LYS A 395 0.62 -2.51 -34.71
N LYS A 396 0.29 -1.97 -33.53
CA LYS A 396 -0.17 -0.58 -33.35
C LYS A 396 0.97 0.43 -33.41
N TYR A 397 2.22 0.01 -33.22
CA TYR A 397 3.36 0.89 -33.04
C TYR A 397 4.45 0.60 -34.07
N HIS A 398 5.19 1.65 -34.45
CA HIS A 398 6.40 1.49 -35.27
C HIS A 398 7.60 1.34 -34.33
N ASP A 399 8.32 0.22 -34.42
CA ASP A 399 9.46 -0.10 -33.56
C ASP A 399 9.17 0.03 -32.04
N PRO A 400 8.14 -0.67 -31.50
CA PRO A 400 7.72 -0.46 -30.12
C PRO A 400 8.77 -0.85 -29.09
N LYS A 401 8.87 -0.07 -28.02
CA LYS A 401 9.55 -0.47 -26.80
C LYS A 401 8.60 -1.25 -25.90
N VAL A 402 9.04 -2.43 -25.48
CA VAL A 402 8.29 -3.35 -24.62
C VAL A 402 8.98 -3.44 -23.26
N LEU A 403 8.24 -3.12 -22.21
CA LEU A 403 8.66 -3.32 -20.83
C LEU A 403 7.91 -4.51 -20.23
N VAL A 404 8.64 -5.43 -19.61
CA VAL A 404 8.05 -6.58 -18.90
C VAL A 404 8.27 -6.43 -17.41
N LEU A 405 7.18 -6.53 -16.65
CA LEU A 405 7.13 -6.50 -15.19
C LEU A 405 6.61 -7.86 -14.68
N PRO A 406 7.49 -8.85 -14.41
CA PRO A 406 7.07 -10.16 -13.91
C PRO A 406 6.42 -10.12 -12.52
N TYR A 407 6.70 -9.07 -11.75
CA TYR A 407 6.16 -8.84 -10.40
C TYR A 407 5.62 -7.41 -10.25
N ALA A 408 4.67 -7.04 -11.10
CA ALA A 408 4.10 -5.70 -11.16
C ALA A 408 3.48 -5.23 -9.84
N ASN A 409 2.91 -6.12 -9.02
CA ASN A 409 2.37 -5.76 -7.69
C ASN A 409 3.44 -5.20 -6.73
N SER A 410 4.72 -5.45 -6.99
CA SER A 410 5.83 -5.08 -6.10
C SER A 410 6.90 -4.24 -6.80
N THR A 411 6.84 -4.06 -8.13
CA THR A 411 7.86 -3.34 -8.89
C THR A 411 7.28 -2.01 -9.36
N LEU A 412 7.86 -0.89 -8.91
CA LEU A 412 7.50 0.44 -9.37
C LEU A 412 8.53 0.96 -10.37
N PRO A 413 8.24 0.91 -11.68
CA PRO A 413 9.06 1.58 -12.66
C PRO A 413 8.89 3.10 -12.58
N TYR A 414 9.97 3.86 -12.77
CA TYR A 414 9.94 5.32 -12.86
C TYR A 414 11.00 5.86 -13.83
N VAL A 415 10.71 7.00 -14.45
CA VAL A 415 11.66 7.75 -15.28
C VAL A 415 12.32 8.79 -14.37
N GLU A 416 13.65 8.95 -14.45
CA GLU A 416 14.34 10.05 -13.77
C GLU A 416 13.95 11.38 -14.44
N GLU A 417 13.54 12.37 -13.63
CA GLU A 417 13.20 13.72 -14.10
C GLU A 417 14.44 14.54 -14.47
#